data_AF-F8JDG3-F1
#
_entry.id   AF-F8JDG3-F1
#
_cell.length_a   1.000
_cell.length_b   1.000
_cell.length_c   1.000
_cell.angle_alpha   90.00
_cell.angle_beta   90.00
_cell.angle_gamma   90.00
#
_symmetry.space_group_name_H-M   'P 1'
#
loop_
_entity.id
_entity.type
_entity.pdbx_description
1 polymer ?
#
loop_
_entity_poly.entity_id
_entity_poly.type
_entity_poly.pdbx_seq_one_letter_code
_entity_poly.pdbx_strand_id
1 'polypeptide(L)'
;MRARRIVQTGAFDPQDVERLQAAFEAAWLQVEATVPEREREAAREYLATVVVSAGNVSDLDAEELATVAVRTFLSIRTGTQSLP
;
A
#
# COMPACT_ATOMS: atom_id res chain seq x y z
N MET A 1 -24.06 -12.77 30.73
CA MET A 1 -23.13 -13.42 29.76
C MET A 1 -22.16 -12.37 29.24
N ARG A 2 -20.86 -12.48 29.51
CA ARG A 2 -19.82 -11.57 28.98
C ARG A 2 -19.32 -12.15 27.66
N ALA A 3 -19.67 -11.51 26.55
CA ALA A 3 -19.14 -11.86 25.23
C ALA A 3 -17.63 -11.59 25.21
N ARG A 4 -16.84 -12.65 25.09
CA ARG A 4 -15.41 -12.58 24.85
C ARG A 4 -15.24 -11.95 23.47
N ARG A 5 -14.77 -10.70 23.43
CA ARG A 5 -14.38 -10.00 22.21
C ARG A 5 -13.16 -10.73 21.66
N ILE A 6 -13.39 -11.73 20.81
CA ILE A 6 -12.36 -12.33 19.99
C ILE A 6 -12.00 -11.24 18.98
N VAL A 7 -10.94 -10.49 19.28
CA VAL A 7 -10.33 -9.54 18.36
C VAL A 7 -9.77 -10.39 17.22
N GLN A 8 -10.43 -10.38 16.07
CA GLN A 8 -9.81 -10.84 14.83
C GLN A 8 -8.66 -9.87 14.55
N THR A 9 -7.44 -10.30 14.82
CA THR A 9 -6.17 -9.72 14.35
C THR A 9 -6.07 -9.81 12.82
N GLY A 10 -7.00 -9.17 12.11
CA GLY A 10 -7.11 -9.23 10.66
C GLY A 10 -8.30 -8.49 10.04
N ALA A 11 -9.11 -7.77 10.82
CA ALA A 11 -10.17 -6.91 10.28
C ALA A 11 -9.71 -5.46 10.36
N PHE A 12 -9.52 -4.82 9.20
CA PHE A 12 -9.38 -3.37 9.13
C PHE A 12 -10.65 -2.73 9.67
N ASP A 13 -10.50 -1.77 10.56
CA ASP A 13 -11.61 -0.90 10.90
C ASP A 13 -11.79 0.17 9.80
N PRO A 14 -12.91 0.91 9.78
CA PRO A 14 -13.12 1.94 8.75
C PRO A 14 -12.01 3.00 8.69
N GLN A 15 -11.38 3.34 9.83
CA GLN A 15 -10.32 4.33 9.89
C GLN A 15 -9.03 3.77 9.26
N ASP A 16 -8.75 2.49 9.45
CA ASP A 16 -7.67 1.81 8.74
C ASP A 16 -7.89 1.85 7.23
N VAL A 17 -9.10 1.54 6.76
CA VAL A 17 -9.40 1.57 5.32
C VAL A 17 -9.24 2.98 4.75
N GLU A 18 -9.73 4.01 5.43
CA GLU A 18 -9.57 5.41 5.02
C GLU A 18 -8.08 5.81 4.96
N ARG A 19 -7.30 5.44 5.98
CA ARG A 19 -5.86 5.68 6.03
C ARG A 19 -5.12 4.99 4.88
N LEU A 20 -5.41 3.71 4.63
CA LEU A 20 -4.80 2.94 3.55
C LEU A 20 -5.18 3.49 2.18
N GLN A 21 -6.44 3.90 2.00
CA GLN A 21 -6.89 4.51 0.75
C GLN A 21 -6.20 5.86 0.50
N ALA A 22 -6.12 6.73 1.51
CA ALA A 22 -5.41 8.01 1.39
C ALA A 22 -3.93 7.80 1.06
N ALA A 23 -3.27 6.84 1.72
CA ALA A 23 -1.89 6.49 1.43
C ALA A 23 -1.70 5.97 0.00
N PHE A 24 -2.62 5.13 -0.48
CA PHE A 24 -2.60 4.61 -1.84
C PHE A 24 -2.76 5.71 -2.89
N GLU A 25 -3.74 6.60 -2.71
CA GLU A 25 -3.97 7.71 -3.64
C GLU A 25 -2.76 8.64 -3.70
N ALA A 26 -2.20 9.01 -2.54
CA ALA A 26 -1.00 9.84 -2.45
C ALA A 26 0.24 9.18 -3.06
N ALA A 27 0.41 7.88 -2.86
CA ALA A 27 1.51 7.13 -3.46
C ALA A 27 1.35 6.98 -4.99
N TRP A 28 0.13 6.73 -5.47
CA TRP A 28 -0.14 6.56 -6.90
C TRP A 28 0.13 7.84 -7.68
N LEU A 29 -0.32 8.99 -7.18
CA LEU A 29 -0.05 10.30 -7.79
C LEU A 29 1.45 10.57 -8.00
N GLN A 30 2.32 10.04 -7.14
CA GLN A 30 3.76 10.22 -7.25
C GLN A 30 4.40 9.34 -8.34
N VAL A 31 3.84 8.16 -8.62
CA VAL A 31 4.46 7.18 -9.51
C VAL A 31 3.77 7.03 -10.86
N GLU A 32 2.50 7.41 -11.00
CA GLU A 32 1.68 7.12 -12.19
C GLU A 32 2.25 7.68 -13.50
N ALA A 33 2.97 8.80 -13.43
CA ALA A 33 3.63 9.43 -14.57
C ALA A 33 4.83 8.62 -15.07
N THR A 34 5.43 7.80 -14.20
CA THR A 34 6.60 6.95 -14.51
C THR A 34 6.21 5.54 -14.96
N VAL A 35 4.93 5.19 -14.83
CA VAL A 35 4.40 3.87 -15.21
C VAL A 35 3.82 3.91 -16.64
N PRO A 36 4.30 3.06 -17.57
CA PRO A 36 3.71 2.94 -18.90
C PRO A 36 2.22 2.62 -18.84
N GLU A 37 1.42 3.23 -19.71
CA GLU A 37 -0.05 3.11 -19.68
C GLU A 37 -0.53 1.65 -19.68
N ARG A 38 0.09 0.81 -20.52
CA ARG A 38 -0.20 -0.64 -20.62
C ARG A 38 0.06 -1.43 -19.34
N GLU A 39 0.83 -0.89 -18.40
CA GLU A 39 1.22 -1.54 -17.13
C GLU A 39 0.48 -0.92 -15.92
N ARG A 40 -0.32 0.14 -16.12
CA ARG A 40 -0.89 0.91 -15.00
C ARG A 40 -1.78 0.10 -14.09
N GLU A 41 -2.61 -0.77 -14.61
CA GLU A 41 -3.50 -1.62 -13.81
C GLU A 41 -2.70 -2.54 -12.89
N ALA A 42 -1.77 -3.32 -13.46
CA ALA A 42 -0.88 -4.19 -12.68
C ALA A 42 -0.03 -3.40 -11.67
N ALA A 43 0.44 -2.21 -12.04
CA ALA A 43 1.20 -1.34 -11.14
C ALA A 43 0.34 -0.81 -9.98
N ARG A 44 -0.93 -0.47 -10.22
CA ARG A 44 -1.88 -0.05 -9.18
C ARG A 44 -2.16 -1.19 -8.21
N GLU A 45 -2.47 -2.39 -8.70
CA GLU A 45 -2.68 -3.56 -7.86
C GLU A 45 -1.45 -3.87 -7.00
N TYR A 46 -0.27 -3.77 -7.61
CA TYR A 46 0.98 -4.01 -6.91
C TYR A 46 1.24 -2.96 -5.82
N LEU A 47 1.04 -1.67 -6.13
CA LEU A 47 1.17 -0.60 -5.16
C LEU A 47 0.15 -0.75 -4.01
N ALA A 48 -1.09 -1.11 -4.31
CA ALA A 48 -2.11 -1.39 -3.29
C ALA A 48 -1.68 -2.53 -2.35
N THR A 49 -1.09 -3.59 -2.91
CA THR A 49 -0.53 -4.70 -2.12
C THR A 49 0.57 -4.23 -1.18
N VAL A 50 1.48 -3.36 -1.66
CA VAL A 50 2.54 -2.79 -0.84
C VAL A 50 1.97 -1.92 0.28
N VAL A 51 1.01 -1.04 -0.01
CA VAL A 51 0.35 -0.16 0.98
C VAL A 51 -0.33 -0.98 2.07
N VAL A 52 -1.13 -1.98 1.70
CA VAL A 52 -1.80 -2.87 2.65
C VAL A 52 -0.79 -3.64 3.50
N SER A 53 0.27 -4.17 2.88
CA SER A 53 1.30 -4.94 3.60
C SER A 53 2.06 -4.08 4.60
N ALA A 54 2.44 -2.86 4.22
CA ALA A 54 3.14 -1.93 5.10
C ALA A 54 2.22 -1.38 6.20
N GLY A 55 0.97 -1.08 5.89
CA GLY A 55 -0.01 -0.58 6.85
C GLY A 55 -0.50 -1.63 7.85
N ASN A 56 -0.32 -2.92 7.56
CA ASN A 56 -0.61 -4.02 8.48
C ASN A 56 0.46 -4.24 9.55
N VAL A 57 1.70 -3.80 9.29
CA VAL A 57 2.85 -4.04 10.18
C VAL A 57 3.34 -2.76 10.87
N SER A 58 2.68 -1.63 10.62
CA SER A 58 3.08 -0.33 11.13
C SER A 58 1.89 0.58 11.43
N ASP A 59 2.04 1.41 12.45
CA ASP A 59 1.07 2.44 12.85
C ASP A 59 1.33 3.79 12.15
N LEU A 60 1.96 3.76 10.97
CA LEU A 60 2.27 4.95 10.18
C LEU A 60 0.99 5.67 9.77
N ASP A 61 1.03 6.99 9.76
CA ASP A 61 -0.05 7.77 9.14
C ASP A 61 -0.05 7.61 7.61
N ALA A 62 -1.06 8.20 6.95
CA ALA A 62 -1.21 8.05 5.51
C ALA A 62 -0.04 8.61 4.69
N GLU A 63 0.61 9.69 5.15
CA GLU A 63 1.70 10.36 4.43
C GLU A 63 3.01 9.56 4.57
N GLU A 64 3.32 9.13 5.79
CA GLU A 64 4.45 8.27 6.08
C GLU A 64 4.31 6.93 5.34
N LEU A 65 3.12 6.35 5.37
CA LEU A 65 2.81 5.10 4.67
C LEU A 65 2.95 5.25 3.15
N ALA A 66 2.48 6.34 2.57
CA ALA A 66 2.65 6.62 1.14
C ALA A 66 4.14 6.70 0.77
N THR A 67 4.95 7.39 1.60
CA THR A 67 6.39 7.51 1.39
C THR A 67 7.09 6.15 1.41
N VAL A 68 6.77 5.30 2.40
CA VAL A 68 7.32 3.94 2.50
C VAL A 68 6.86 3.08 1.31
N ALA A 69 5.59 3.16 0.94
CA ALA A 69 5.03 2.38 -0.17
C ALA A 69 5.67 2.73 -1.52
N VAL A 70 5.88 4.02 -1.82
CA VAL A 70 6.56 4.47 -3.03
C VAL A 70 7.99 3.93 -3.08
N ARG A 71 8.75 4.04 -1.97
CA ARG A 71 10.13 3.54 -1.92
C ARG A 71 10.21 2.03 -2.17
N THR A 72 9.34 1.26 -1.52
CA THR A 72 9.27 -0.19 -1.69
C THR A 72 8.85 -0.58 -3.11
N PHE A 73 7.79 0.05 -3.64
CA PHE A 73 7.30 -0.18 -4.99
C PHE A 73 8.38 0.06 -6.06
N LEU A 74 9.07 1.21 -5.98
CA LEU A 74 10.13 1.57 -6.91
C LEU A 74 11.32 0.62 -6.79
N SER A 75 11.77 0.31 -5.56
CA SER A 75 12.88 -0.62 -5.33
C SER A 75 12.63 -1.98 -5.98
N ILE A 76 11.40 -2.48 -5.91
CA ILE A 76 11.05 -3.78 -6.48
C ILE A 76 10.97 -3.68 -7.99
N ARG A 77 10.30 -2.66 -8.55
CA ARG A 77 10.25 -2.43 -10.01
C ARG A 77 11.62 -2.28 -10.66
N THR A 78 12.52 -1.50 -10.06
CA THR A 78 13.89 -1.34 -10.58
C THR A 78 14.71 -2.61 -10.44
N GLY A 79 14.49 -3.39 -9.38
CA GLY A 79 15.11 -4.70 -9.22
C GLY A 79 14.62 -5.71 -10.27
N THR A 80 13.34 -5.70 -10.60
CA THR A 80 12.75 -6.59 -11.63
C THR A 80 13.19 -6.23 -13.05
N GLN A 81 13.46 -4.95 -13.34
CA GLN A 81 13.97 -4.53 -14.65
C GLN A 81 15.45 -4.89 -14.90
N SER A 82 16.16 -5.38 -13.89
CA SER A 82 17.60 -5.69 -13.96
C SER A 82 17.90 -7.17 -14.24
N LEU A 83 16.89 -8.01 -14.51
CA LEU A 83 17.09 -9.43 -14.83
C LEU A 83 17.27 -9.61 -16.36
N PRO A 84 18.37 -10.25 -16.81
CA PRO A 84 18.70 -10.47 -18.23
C PRO A 84 17.80 -11.49 -18.93
#